data_AF-A0A194R9A9-F1
#
_entry.id   AF-A0A194R9A9-F1
#
_cell.length_a   1.000
_cell.length_b   1.000
_cell.length_c   1.000
_cell.angle_alpha   90.00
_cell.angle_beta   90.00
_cell.angle_gamma   90.00
#
_symmetry.space_group_name_H-M   'P 1'
#
loop_
_entity.id
_entity.type
_entity.pdbx_description
1 polymer ?
#
loop_
_entity_poly.entity_id
_entity_poly.type
_entity_poly.pdbx_seq_one_letter_code
_entity_poly.pdbx_strand_id
1 'polypeptide(L)'
;MRISHDQTTRYSCETCGRQFYLKYQLFLHKRSVHMLERNEECAICQFRFFSKSSLTRHMVTHSNDKSFKCDVCGKAYARRKNLREHAKNHELVEASSCSVCGCLFNDQSSLIAHMNTNHDVI
;
A
#
# COMPACT_ATOMS: atom_id res chain seq x y z
N MET A 1 3.72 -27.96 -13.25
CA MET A 1 3.84 -27.12 -14.46
C MET A 1 4.66 -25.89 -14.12
N ARG A 2 5.88 -25.77 -14.66
CA ARG A 2 6.70 -24.56 -14.53
C ARG A 2 6.21 -23.58 -15.59
N ILE A 3 5.71 -22.41 -15.16
CA ILE A 3 5.38 -21.33 -16.11
C ILE A 3 6.73 -20.78 -16.58
N SER A 4 7.11 -21.13 -17.82
CA SER A 4 8.23 -20.52 -18.51
C SER A 4 7.88 -19.04 -18.74
N HIS A 5 8.79 -18.16 -18.34
CA HIS A 5 8.69 -16.73 -18.61
C HIS A 5 9.09 -16.48 -20.06
N ASP A 6 8.25 -16.96 -20.99
CA ASP A 6 8.45 -16.79 -22.43
C ASP A 6 8.40 -15.30 -22.79
N GLN A 7 9.15 -14.92 -23.83
CA GLN A 7 9.50 -13.55 -24.18
C GLN A 7 8.30 -12.77 -24.72
N THR A 8 7.39 -12.37 -23.82
CA THR A 8 6.29 -11.47 -24.13
C THR A 8 6.85 -10.13 -24.56
N THR A 9 6.53 -9.70 -25.78
CA THR A 9 6.98 -8.45 -26.39
C THR A 9 6.88 -7.28 -25.40
N ARG A 10 8.02 -6.68 -25.05
CA ARG A 10 8.06 -5.54 -24.14
C ARG A 10 7.95 -4.24 -24.93
N TYR A 11 7.21 -3.28 -24.39
CA TYR A 11 7.05 -1.94 -24.95
C TYR A 11 8.17 -1.05 -24.41
N SER A 12 9.02 -0.54 -25.29
CA SER A 12 10.19 0.28 -24.92
C SER A 12 9.92 1.76 -25.11
N CYS A 13 10.40 2.58 -24.17
CA CYS A 13 10.42 4.03 -24.33
C CYS A 13 11.62 4.45 -25.18
N GLU A 14 11.38 5.07 -26.34
CA GLU A 14 12.46 5.56 -27.21
C GLU A 14 13.28 6.69 -26.57
N THR A 15 12.70 7.43 -25.62
CA THR A 15 13.35 8.57 -24.97
C THR A 15 14.35 8.16 -23.88
N CYS A 16 14.09 7.07 -23.15
CA CYS A 16 14.94 6.65 -22.02
C CYS A 16 15.24 5.14 -21.97
N GLY A 17 14.83 4.37 -22.97
CA GLY A 17 15.08 2.93 -23.07
C GLY A 17 14.29 2.06 -22.10
N ARG A 18 13.48 2.63 -21.19
CA ARG A 18 12.76 1.88 -20.16
C ARG A 18 11.70 0.96 -20.79
N GLN A 19 11.63 -0.29 -20.31
CA GLN A 19 10.74 -1.32 -20.83
C GLN A 19 9.52 -1.54 -19.95
N PHE A 20 8.39 -1.83 -20.57
CA PHE A 20 7.10 -2.07 -19.93
C PHE A 20 6.43 -3.31 -20.51
N TYR A 21 5.64 -4.00 -19.70
CA TYR A 21 4.92 -5.19 -20.13
C TYR A 21 3.66 -4.86 -20.93
N LEU A 22 3.06 -3.68 -20.69
CA LEU A 22 1.79 -3.28 -21.30
C LEU A 22 1.91 -1.93 -21.99
N LYS A 23 1.28 -1.79 -23.17
CA LYS A 23 1.31 -0.55 -23.98
C LYS A 23 0.83 0.68 -23.20
N TYR A 24 -0.21 0.52 -22.37
CA TYR A 24 -0.72 1.62 -21.55
C TYR A 24 0.29 2.10 -20.50
N GLN A 25 1.16 1.22 -19.99
CA GLN A 25 2.19 1.59 -19.01
C GLN A 25 3.28 2.44 -19.67
N LEU A 26 3.68 2.09 -20.89
CA LEU A 26 4.58 2.91 -21.69
C LEU A 26 3.96 4.29 -21.98
N PHE A 27 2.68 4.33 -22.36
CA PHE A 27 1.96 5.59 -22.60
C PHE A 27 1.93 6.48 -21.35
N LEU A 28 1.56 5.92 -20.19
CA LEU A 28 1.55 6.65 -18.92
C LEU A 28 2.95 7.14 -18.54
N HIS A 29 3.98 6.32 -18.75
CA HIS A 29 5.37 6.71 -18.51
C HIS A 29 5.81 7.87 -19.41
N LYS A 30 5.57 7.78 -20.73
CA LYS A 30 5.88 8.87 -21.67
C LYS A 30 5.17 10.15 -21.24
N ARG A 31 3.89 10.06 -20.87
CA ARG A 31 3.08 11.20 -20.38
C ARG A 31 3.54 11.73 -19.02
N SER A 32 4.05 10.90 -18.11
CA SER A 32 4.42 11.34 -16.75
C SER A 32 5.87 11.78 -16.59
N VAL A 33 6.78 11.28 -17.43
CA VAL A 33 8.23 11.48 -17.28
C VAL A 33 8.78 12.39 -18.39
N HIS A 34 8.24 12.31 -19.60
CA HIS A 34 8.78 13.00 -20.77
C HIS A 34 7.89 14.15 -21.27
N MET A 35 6.63 14.19 -20.84
CA MET A 35 5.75 15.33 -21.11
C MET A 35 5.66 16.21 -19.86
N LEU A 36 5.94 17.50 -20.02
CA LEU A 36 5.88 18.49 -18.94
C LEU A 36 4.44 18.91 -18.60
N GLU A 37 3.47 18.53 -19.45
CA GLU A 37 2.08 18.95 -19.29
C GLU A 37 1.31 17.97 -18.38
N ARG A 38 1.00 18.46 -17.19
CA ARG A 38 0.09 17.81 -16.25
C ARG A 38 -1.34 18.21 -16.63
N ASN A 39 -2.01 17.39 -17.42
CA ASN A 39 -3.30 17.73 -18.04
C ASN A 39 -4.51 17.62 -17.11
N GLU A 40 -4.35 17.03 -15.92
CA GLU A 40 -5.47 16.76 -15.01
C GLU A 40 -5.34 17.67 -13.81
N GLU A 41 -6.21 18.66 -13.71
CA GLU A 41 -6.16 19.68 -12.67
C GLU A 41 -7.18 19.42 -11.57
N CYS A 42 -6.77 19.59 -10.31
CA CYS A 42 -7.69 19.57 -9.19
C CYS A 42 -8.51 20.86 -9.16
N ALA A 43 -9.83 20.75 -9.27
CA ALA A 43 -10.72 21.92 -9.22
C ALA A 43 -10.71 22.66 -7.85
N ILE A 44 -10.22 22.03 -6.78
CA ILE A 44 -10.22 22.60 -5.43
C ILE A 44 -8.92 23.32 -5.11
N CYS A 45 -7.76 22.74 -5.45
CA CYS A 45 -6.44 23.30 -5.10
C CYS A 45 -5.55 23.60 -6.32
N GLN A 46 -6.06 23.43 -7.54
CA GLN A 46 -5.37 23.66 -8.81
C GLN A 46 -4.08 22.83 -9.01
N PHE A 47 -3.82 21.86 -8.12
CA PHE A 47 -2.70 20.97 -8.28
C PHE A 47 -2.91 20.05 -9.48
N ARG A 48 -1.86 19.90 -10.31
CA ARG A 48 -1.94 19.15 -11.56
C ARG A 48 -1.33 17.76 -11.46
N PHE A 49 -1.92 16.81 -12.16
CA PHE A 49 -1.56 15.40 -12.23
C PHE A 49 -1.34 14.93 -13.66
N PHE A 50 -0.51 13.89 -13.81
CA PHE A 50 -0.24 13.26 -15.10
C PHE A 50 -1.33 12.26 -15.54
N SER A 51 -2.28 11.90 -14.69
CA SER A 51 -3.35 10.96 -15.04
C SER A 51 -4.62 11.19 -14.23
N LYS A 52 -5.77 10.91 -14.87
CA LYS A 52 -7.10 11.07 -14.26
C LYS A 52 -7.28 10.20 -13.03
N SER A 53 -6.67 9.01 -13.00
CA SER A 53 -6.68 8.11 -11.85
C SER A 53 -5.94 8.70 -10.65
N SER A 54 -4.80 9.37 -10.88
CA SER A 54 -4.09 10.10 -9.82
C SER A 54 -4.90 11.28 -9.29
N LEU A 55 -5.54 12.07 -10.16
CA LEU A 55 -6.44 13.15 -9.77
C LEU A 55 -7.63 12.62 -8.95
N THR A 56 -8.34 11.61 -9.44
CA THR A 56 -9.49 10.99 -8.76
C THR A 56 -9.11 10.52 -7.36
N ARG A 57 -7.96 9.85 -7.24
CA ARG A 57 -7.41 9.40 -5.97
C ARG A 57 -7.03 10.57 -5.05
N HIS A 58 -6.56 11.67 -5.61
CA HIS A 58 -6.28 12.90 -4.85
C HIS A 58 -7.55 13.57 -4.36
N MET A 59 -8.67 13.55 -5.11
CA MET A 59 -9.93 14.17 -4.65
C MET A 59 -10.41 13.62 -3.30
N VAL A 60 -10.07 12.38 -2.96
CA VAL A 60 -10.37 11.78 -1.65
C VAL A 60 -9.61 12.45 -0.48
N THR A 61 -8.63 13.31 -0.74
CA THR A 61 -8.00 14.14 0.31
C THR A 61 -8.80 15.40 0.61
N HIS A 62 -9.68 15.80 -0.30
CA HIS A 62 -10.61 16.92 -0.11
C HIS A 62 -11.94 16.46 0.47
N SER A 63 -12.33 15.19 0.27
CA SER A 63 -13.42 14.61 1.04
C SER A 63 -12.89 14.12 2.38
N ASN A 64 -13.59 14.45 3.47
CA ASN A 64 -13.36 13.80 4.78
C ASN A 64 -13.92 12.36 4.80
N ASP A 65 -14.21 11.79 3.64
CA ASP A 65 -14.76 10.45 3.51
C ASP A 65 -13.67 9.41 3.76
N LYS A 66 -13.74 8.82 4.95
CA LYS A 66 -12.88 7.70 5.37
C LYS A 66 -13.71 6.43 5.43
N SER A 67 -14.05 5.90 4.26
CA SER A 67 -14.97 4.76 4.14
C SER A 67 -14.33 3.43 4.55
N PHE A 68 -12.99 3.35 4.65
CA PHE A 68 -12.29 2.11 5.00
C PHE A 68 -11.95 2.08 6.49
N LYS A 69 -12.75 1.36 7.28
CA LYS A 69 -12.55 1.22 8.72
C LYS A 69 -11.71 -0.02 9.06
N CYS A 70 -10.89 0.10 10.09
CA CYS A 70 -10.22 -1.03 10.71
C CYS A 70 -11.18 -1.74 11.65
N ASP A 71 -11.37 -3.04 11.47
CA ASP A 71 -12.28 -3.83 12.31
C ASP A 71 -11.71 -4.06 13.73
N VAL A 72 -10.39 -3.93 13.91
CA VAL A 72 -9.71 -4.14 15.20
C VAL A 72 -9.81 -2.90 16.10
N CYS A 73 -9.51 -1.71 15.58
CA CYS A 73 -9.46 -0.48 16.39
C CYS A 73 -10.46 0.61 15.97
N GLY A 74 -11.30 0.36 14.97
CA GLY A 74 -12.30 1.30 14.46
C GLY A 74 -11.73 2.47 13.65
N LYS A 75 -10.39 2.59 13.53
CA LYS A 75 -9.75 3.71 12.84
C LYS A 75 -10.07 3.70 11.35
N ALA A 76 -10.47 4.86 10.83
CA ALA A 76 -10.93 5.01 9.46
C ALA A 76 -9.87 5.62 8.54
N TYR A 77 -9.85 5.18 7.28
CA TYR A 77 -8.90 5.56 6.25
C TYR A 77 -9.63 5.95 4.96
N ALA A 78 -9.08 6.93 4.24
CA ALA A 78 -9.59 7.36 2.93
C ALA A 78 -9.26 6.35 1.81
N ARG A 79 -8.30 5.44 2.02
CA ARG A 79 -7.85 4.49 1.00
C ARG A 79 -7.61 3.10 1.59
N ARG A 80 -8.01 2.07 0.86
CA ARG A 80 -7.81 0.65 1.22
C ARG A 80 -6.33 0.27 1.42
N LYS A 81 -5.42 0.85 0.63
CA LYS A 81 -3.97 0.63 0.80
C LYS A 81 -3.51 1.05 2.20
N ASN A 82 -3.94 2.23 2.67
CA ASN A 82 -3.53 2.76 3.96
C ASN A 82 -4.11 1.92 5.11
N LEU A 83 -5.36 1.46 4.98
CA LEU A 83 -5.95 0.50 5.93
C LEU A 83 -5.12 -0.79 5.98
N ARG A 84 -4.73 -1.35 4.83
CA ARG A 84 -3.90 -2.56 4.78
C ARG A 84 -2.53 -2.37 5.43
N GLU A 85 -1.87 -1.25 5.18
CA GLU A 85 -0.58 -0.93 5.83
C GLU A 85 -0.75 -0.77 7.34
N HIS A 86 -1.84 -0.14 7.78
CA HIS A 86 -2.16 -0.06 9.21
C HIS A 86 -2.46 -1.43 9.85
N ALA A 87 -3.23 -2.28 9.17
CA ALA A 87 -3.60 -3.60 9.68
C ALA A 87 -2.36 -4.50 9.93
N LYS A 88 -1.30 -4.35 9.14
CA LYS A 88 -0.02 -5.03 9.41
C LYS A 88 0.58 -4.69 10.76
N ASN A 89 0.34 -3.48 11.28
CA ASN A 89 0.82 -3.12 12.60
C ASN A 89 0.05 -3.87 13.69
N HIS A 90 -1.24 -4.19 13.46
CA HIS A 90 -1.99 -5.06 14.36
C HIS A 90 -1.43 -6.48 14.34
N GLU A 91 -1.11 -7.04 13.18
CA GLU A 91 -0.46 -8.36 13.08
C GLU A 91 0.89 -8.40 13.81
N LEU A 92 1.69 -7.33 13.71
CA LEU A 92 2.97 -7.23 14.43
C LEU A 92 2.78 -7.12 15.94
N VAL A 93 1.83 -6.31 16.40
CA VAL A 93 1.49 -6.16 17.81
C VAL A 93 0.91 -7.46 18.36
N GLU A 94 0.06 -8.14 17.61
CA GLU A 94 -0.49 -9.44 17.97
C GLU A 94 0.61 -10.49 18.09
N ALA A 95 1.50 -10.57 17.10
CA ALA A 95 2.65 -11.48 17.11
C ALA A 95 3.63 -11.22 18.27
N SER A 96 3.70 -9.98 18.77
CA SER A 96 4.55 -9.59 19.89
C SER A 96 3.82 -9.50 21.22
N SER A 97 2.51 -9.80 21.25
CA SER A 97 1.69 -9.75 22.45
C SER A 97 1.46 -11.13 23.06
N CYS A 98 1.30 -11.16 24.38
CA CYS A 98 0.81 -12.34 25.06
C CYS A 98 -0.69 -12.51 24.85
N SER A 99 -1.12 -13.64 24.28
CA SER A 99 -2.53 -13.96 24.05
C SER A 99 -3.36 -14.15 25.33
N VAL A 100 -2.71 -14.36 26.49
CA VAL A 100 -3.38 -14.58 27.79
C VAL A 100 -3.53 -13.28 28.57
N CYS A 101 -2.46 -12.50 28.73
CA CYS A 101 -2.47 -11.27 29.54
C CYS A 101 -2.34 -9.96 28.75
N GLY A 102 -2.06 -10.03 27.44
CA GLY A 102 -1.90 -8.86 26.57
C GLY A 102 -0.57 -8.11 26.68
N CYS A 103 0.40 -8.60 27.48
CA CYS A 103 1.73 -7.99 27.61
C CYS A 103 2.46 -7.94 26.26
N LEU A 104 3.14 -6.84 25.98
CA LEU A 104 3.91 -6.64 24.75
C LEU A 104 5.40 -6.90 24.96
N PHE A 105 6.03 -7.54 23.99
CA PHE A 105 7.44 -7.92 24.02
C PHE A 105 8.16 -7.36 22.78
N ASN A 106 9.45 -7.06 22.93
CA ASN A 106 10.25 -6.48 21.85
C ASN A 106 10.87 -7.54 20.92
N ASP A 107 10.88 -8.81 21.34
CA ASP A 107 11.42 -9.93 20.60
C ASP A 107 10.66 -11.23 20.93
N GLN A 108 10.74 -12.19 20.00
CA GLN A 108 9.99 -13.44 20.08
C GLN A 108 10.46 -14.34 21.23
N SER A 109 11.74 -14.31 21.57
CA SER A 109 12.31 -15.16 22.62
C SER A 109 11.78 -14.75 24.00
N SER A 110 11.69 -13.44 24.25
CA SER A 110 11.11 -12.88 25.48
C SER A 110 9.62 -13.22 25.63
N LEU A 111 8.84 -13.17 24.54
CA LEU A 111 7.44 -13.59 24.55
C LEU A 111 7.29 -15.10 24.87
N ILE A 112 8.08 -15.95 24.21
CA ILE A 112 8.05 -17.40 24.44
C ILE A 112 8.46 -17.74 25.88
N ALA A 113 9.52 -17.13 26.39
CA ALA A 113 9.96 -17.33 27.77
C ALA A 113 8.88 -16.89 28.76
N HIS A 114 8.22 -15.75 28.52
CA HIS A 114 7.09 -15.30 29.33
C HIS A 114 5.93 -16.30 29.33
N MET A 115 5.54 -16.81 28.16
CA MET A 115 4.47 -17.82 28.03
C MET A 115 4.77 -19.07 28.84
N ASN A 116 5.99 -19.59 28.73
CA ASN A 116 6.43 -20.83 29.37
C ASN A 116 6.74 -20.69 30.87
N THR A 117 6.62 -19.50 31.46
CA THR A 117 6.96 -19.28 32.88
C THR A 117 5.85 -18.58 33.66
N ASN A 118 5.02 -17.79 33.00
CA ASN A 118 3.96 -17.00 33.64
C ASN A 118 2.56 -17.52 33.30
N HIS A 119 2.43 -18.36 32.27
CA HIS A 119 1.15 -18.90 31.80
C HIS A 119 1.19 -20.42 31.61
N ASP A 120 2.09 -21.11 32.33
CA ASP A 120 2.21 -22.57 32.28
C ASP A 120 0.85 -23.25 32.28
N VAL A 121 0.66 -24.05 31.23
CA VAL A 121 -0.50 -24.87 30.95
C VAL A 121 -0.59 -25.94 32.06
N ILE A 122 -1.69 -25.92 32.82
CA ILE A 122 -2.23 -27.14 33.43
C ILE A 122 -2.89 -27.96 32.32
#